data_AF-A0A6N0P011-F1
#
_entry.id   AF-A0A6N0P011-F1
#
_cell.length_a   1.000
_cell.length_b   1.000
_cell.length_c   1.000
_cell.angle_alpha   90.00
_cell.angle_beta   90.00
_cell.angle_gamma   90.00
#
_symmetry.space_group_name_H-M   'P 1'
#
loop_
_entity.id
_entity.type
_entity.pdbx_description
1 polymer ?
#
loop_
_entity_poly.entity_id
_entity_poly.type
_entity_poly.pdbx_seq_one_letter_code
_entity_poly.pdbx_strand_id
1 'polypeptide(L)'
;MRSVIATKLVKDKGYPLYRAALVMGVTPAAVANYMNGKRGTAIKSMIEKDQRLMEMIGDLVDKMASSGSTNQLATYYCILCAEGKRVLKRNGISLPSCLYESNLMLK
;
A
#
# COMPACT_ATOMS: atom_id res chain seq x y z
N MET A 1 -3.54 -2.61 -1.62
CA MET A 1 -2.43 -1.82 -1.04
C MET A 1 -2.82 -1.09 0.24
N ARG A 2 -3.57 0.03 0.17
CA ARG A 2 -3.86 0.86 1.36
C ARG A 2 -4.47 0.11 2.56
N SER A 3 -5.32 -0.90 2.32
CA SER A 3 -5.86 -1.73 3.42
C SER A 3 -4.79 -2.53 4.17
N VAL A 4 -3.82 -3.10 3.45
CA VAL A 4 -2.71 -3.84 4.06
C VAL A 4 -1.79 -2.90 4.84
N ILE A 5 -1.44 -1.76 4.24
CA ILE A 5 -0.60 -0.73 4.89
C ILE A 5 -1.25 -0.20 6.18
N ALA A 6 -2.55 0.14 6.13
CA ALA A 6 -3.31 0.57 7.30
C ALA A 6 -3.30 -0.51 8.40
N THR A 7 -3.49 -1.78 8.01
CA THR A 7 -3.46 -2.92 8.94
C THR A 7 -2.11 -3.02 9.64
N LYS A 8 -1.01 -2.94 8.90
CA LYS A 8 0.33 -3.03 9.48
C LYS A 8 0.67 -1.84 10.38
N LEU A 9 0.32 -0.62 9.97
CA LEU A 9 0.56 0.56 10.81
C LEU A 9 -0.18 0.48 12.15
N VAL A 10 -1.45 0.08 12.13
CA VAL A 10 -2.27 0.03 13.35
C VAL A 10 -1.96 -1.19 14.21
N LYS A 11 -1.92 -2.39 13.61
CA LYS A 11 -1.75 -3.64 14.37
C LYS A 11 -0.30 -4.00 14.66
N ASP A 12 0.58 -3.87 13.66
CA ASP A 12 1.97 -4.32 13.80
C ASP A 12 2.85 -3.23 14.43
N LYS A 13 2.62 -1.95 14.08
CA LYS A 13 3.36 -0.81 14.64
C LYS A 13 2.67 -0.12 15.80
N GLY A 14 1.45 -0.54 16.16
CA GLY A 14 0.70 0.01 17.29
C GLY A 14 0.25 1.47 17.12
N TYR A 15 0.13 1.96 15.88
CA TYR A 15 -0.24 3.37 15.67
C TYR A 15 -1.71 3.61 15.99
N PRO A 16 -2.04 4.69 16.73
CA PRO A 16 -3.41 5.19 16.80
C PRO A 16 -3.93 5.51 15.40
N LEU A 17 -5.25 5.33 15.18
CA LEU A 17 -5.91 5.62 13.90
C LEU A 17 -5.55 7.00 13.34
N TYR A 18 -5.49 8.01 14.21
CA TYR A 18 -5.12 9.37 13.83
C TYR A 18 -3.69 9.46 13.30
N ARG A 19 -2.72 8.84 13.99
CA ARG A 19 -1.32 8.82 13.56
C ARG A 19 -1.14 8.07 12.25
N ALA A 20 -1.80 6.92 12.10
CA ALA A 20 -1.81 6.17 10.84
C ALA A 20 -2.38 7.02 9.69
N ALA A 21 -3.46 7.77 9.93
CA ALA A 21 -4.07 8.65 8.95
C ALA A 21 -3.13 9.78 8.50
N LEU A 22 -2.43 10.41 9.45
CA LEU A 22 -1.43 11.44 9.19
C LEU A 22 -0.31 10.92 8.27
N VAL A 23 0.32 9.80 8.61
CA VAL A 23 1.44 9.26 7.81
C VAL A 23 0.99 8.74 6.44
N MET A 24 -0.26 8.26 6.32
CA MET A 24 -0.83 7.79 5.06
C MET A 24 -1.38 8.93 4.17
N GLY A 25 -1.50 10.16 4.68
CA GLY A 25 -2.13 11.27 3.96
C GLY A 25 -3.61 11.03 3.67
N VAL A 26 -4.36 10.47 4.61
CA VAL A 26 -5.80 10.20 4.49
C VAL A 26 -6.55 10.60 5.76
N THR A 27 -7.88 10.49 5.77
CA THR A 27 -8.67 10.75 6.97
C THR A 27 -8.67 9.54 7.92
N PRO A 28 -8.84 9.73 9.25
CA PRO A 28 -9.00 8.62 10.20
C PRO A 28 -10.16 7.68 9.84
N ALA A 29 -11.26 8.22 9.29
CA ALA A 29 -12.38 7.43 8.79
C ALA A 29 -11.99 6.53 7.61
N ALA A 30 -11.10 6.99 6.72
CA ALA A 30 -10.58 6.15 5.64
C ALA A 30 -9.75 4.99 6.21
N VAL A 31 -8.90 5.24 7.20
CA VAL A 31 -8.13 4.19 7.89
C VAL A 31 -9.06 3.18 8.55
N ALA A 32 -10.07 3.63 9.30
CA ALA A 32 -11.07 2.75 9.91
C ALA A 32 -11.80 1.89 8.86
N ASN A 33 -12.18 2.46 7.72
CA ASN A 33 -12.83 1.72 6.64
C ASN A 33 -11.91 0.69 5.99
N TYR A 34 -10.61 0.98 5.87
CA TYR A 34 -9.61 0.03 5.40
C TYR A 34 -9.40 -1.14 6.37
N MET A 35 -9.41 -0.85 7.68
CA MET A 35 -9.26 -1.83 8.76
C MET A 35 -10.47 -2.75 8.86
N ASN A 36 -11.67 -2.17 8.79
CA ASN A 36 -12.94 -2.89 8.96
C ASN A 36 -13.42 -3.58 7.67
N GLY A 37 -12.56 -3.66 6.66
CA GLY A 37 -12.86 -4.34 5.40
C GLY A 37 -13.91 -3.65 4.52
N LYS A 38 -14.36 -2.43 4.87
CA LYS A 38 -15.30 -1.64 4.07
C LYS A 38 -14.65 -1.09 2.79
N ARG A 39 -13.32 -1.06 2.71
CA ARG A 39 -12.56 -0.64 1.52
C ARG A 39 -11.33 -1.52 1.28
N GLY A 40 -11.11 -1.90 0.02
CA GLY A 40 -9.87 -2.53 -0.43
C GLY A 40 -9.69 -4.00 -0.04
N THR A 41 -10.80 -4.74 0.14
CA THR A 41 -10.81 -6.16 0.53
C THR A 41 -10.77 -7.14 -0.63
N ALA A 42 -11.36 -6.79 -1.77
CA ALA A 42 -11.58 -7.71 -2.90
C ALA A 42 -10.31 -8.47 -3.36
N ILE A 43 -9.14 -7.82 -3.29
CA ILE A 43 -7.86 -8.39 -3.72
C ILE A 43 -6.83 -8.52 -2.58
N LYS A 44 -7.25 -8.30 -1.33
CA LYS A 44 -6.36 -8.23 -0.17
C LYS A 44 -5.63 -9.55 0.07
N SER A 45 -6.36 -10.66 0.00
CA SER A 45 -5.81 -12.01 0.23
C SER A 45 -4.78 -12.43 -0.82
N MET A 46 -4.95 -12.03 -2.10
CA MET A 46 -3.95 -12.29 -3.15
C MET A 46 -2.65 -11.52 -2.88
N ILE A 47 -2.78 -10.26 -2.46
CA ILE A 47 -1.63 -9.44 -2.09
C ILE A 47 -0.89 -10.05 -0.91
N GLU A 48 -1.62 -10.45 0.14
CA GLU A 48 -1.03 -10.97 1.38
C GLU A 48 -0.31 -12.32 1.19
N LYS A 49 -0.63 -13.06 0.13
CA LYS A 49 0.05 -14.32 -0.23
C LYS A 49 1.36 -14.11 -1.00
N ASP A 50 1.58 -12.93 -1.59
CA ASP A 50 2.80 -12.64 -2.34
C ASP A 50 3.88 -12.10 -1.40
N GLN A 51 4.85 -12.96 -1.07
CA GLN A 51 5.89 -12.65 -0.10
C GLN A 51 6.69 -11.41 -0.48
N ARG A 52 7.15 -11.32 -1.74
CA ARG A 52 7.96 -10.20 -2.22
C ARG A 52 7.20 -8.88 -2.11
N LEU A 53 5.94 -8.85 -2.52
CA LEU A 53 5.11 -7.66 -2.40
C LEU A 53 4.89 -7.28 -0.92
N MET A 54 4.70 -8.26 -0.04
CA MET A 54 4.55 -8.03 1.39
C MET A 54 5.82 -7.50 2.05
N GLU A 55 7.00 -7.94 1.63
CA GLU A 55 8.30 -7.37 2.03
C GLU A 55 8.39 -5.90 1.62
N MET A 56 8.08 -5.56 0.37
CA MET A 56 8.08 -4.18 -0.11
C MET A 56 7.08 -3.28 0.63
N ILE A 57 5.92 -3.82 1.00
CA ILE A 57 4.95 -3.10 1.85
C ILE A 57 5.54 -2.88 3.25
N GLY A 58 6.22 -3.87 3.81
CA GLY A 58 6.93 -3.78 5.09
C GLY A 58 7.95 -2.65 5.09
N ASP A 59 8.80 -2.60 4.08
CA ASP A 59 9.81 -1.54 3.91
C ASP A 59 9.18 -0.14 3.87
N LEU A 60 8.04 0.00 3.17
CA LEU A 60 7.31 1.27 3.14
C LEU A 60 6.76 1.62 4.53
N VAL A 61 6.14 0.66 5.23
CA VAL A 61 5.59 0.86 6.58
C VAL A 61 6.70 1.29 7.56
N ASP A 62 7.87 0.68 7.46
CA ASP A 62 9.02 1.04 8.29
C ASP A 62 9.52 2.44 7.97
N LYS A 63 9.65 2.79 6.69
CA LYS A 63 9.98 4.17 6.27
C LYS A 63 8.97 5.18 6.81
N MET A 64 7.67 4.89 6.69
CA MET A 64 6.60 5.75 7.21
C MET A 64 6.66 5.91 8.74
N ALA A 65 7.18 4.91 9.45
CA ALA A 65 7.33 4.95 10.90
C ALA A 65 8.60 5.70 11.35
N SER A 66 9.69 5.61 10.58
CA SER A 66 11.00 6.16 10.93
C SER A 66 11.23 7.59 10.43
N SER A 67 10.60 7.99 9.33
CA SER A 67 10.86 9.29 8.70
C SER A 67 9.68 10.23 8.83
N GLY A 68 9.89 11.40 9.45
CA GLY A 68 8.91 12.49 9.50
C GLY A 68 8.71 13.21 8.15
N SER A 69 9.35 12.75 7.08
CA SER A 69 9.29 13.34 5.74
C SER A 69 8.40 12.51 4.83
N THR A 70 7.25 13.08 4.45
CA THR A 70 6.24 12.48 3.58
C THR A 70 6.54 12.68 2.08
N ASN A 71 7.58 13.44 1.73
CA ASN A 71 7.82 13.92 0.36
C ASN A 71 8.11 12.83 -0.69
N GLN A 72 8.39 11.59 -0.29
CA GLN A 72 8.67 10.48 -1.22
C GLN A 72 7.57 9.39 -1.25
N LEU A 73 6.53 9.52 -0.42
CA LEU A 73 5.52 8.44 -0.29
C LEU A 73 4.75 8.20 -1.58
N ALA A 74 4.45 9.24 -2.36
CA ALA A 74 3.72 9.12 -3.62
C ALA A 74 4.45 8.18 -4.61
N THR A 75 5.76 8.34 -4.76
CA THR A 75 6.60 7.48 -5.62
C THR A 75 6.57 6.03 -5.15
N TYR A 76 6.71 5.79 -3.84
CA TYR A 76 6.62 4.44 -3.28
C TYR A 76 5.24 3.80 -3.50
N TYR A 77 4.16 4.56 -3.38
CA TYR A 77 2.83 4.05 -3.71
C TYR A 77 2.71 3.65 -5.18
N CYS A 78 3.28 4.41 -6.11
CA CYS A 78 3.29 4.04 -7.53
C CYS A 78 4.08 2.75 -7.78
N ILE A 79 5.26 2.61 -7.18
CA ILE A 79 6.07 1.39 -7.25
C ILE A 79 5.28 0.17 -6.74
N LEU A 80 4.70 0.27 -5.53
CA LEU A 80 3.90 -0.81 -4.94
C LEU A 80 2.65 -1.12 -5.75
N CYS A 81 2.01 -0.12 -6.34
CA CYS A 81 0.84 -0.31 -7.18
C CYS A 81 1.19 -1.09 -8.45
N ALA A 82 2.29 -0.72 -9.13
CA ALA A 82 2.77 -1.44 -10.30
C ALA A 82 3.18 -2.88 -9.98
N GLU A 83 3.90 -3.11 -8.87
CA GLU A 83 4.24 -4.47 -8.44
C GLU A 83 2.98 -5.26 -8.07
N GLY A 84 2.03 -4.63 -7.37
CA GLY A 84 0.72 -5.20 -7.08
C GLY A 84 -0.03 -5.63 -8.34
N LYS A 85 -0.01 -4.85 -9.42
CA LYS A 85 -0.60 -5.24 -10.71
C LYS A 85 0.05 -6.48 -11.29
N ARG A 86 1.37 -6.64 -11.17
CA ARG A 86 2.07 -7.87 -11.62
C ARG A 86 1.61 -9.09 -10.82
N VAL A 87 1.48 -8.96 -9.50
CA VAL A 87 0.92 -10.02 -8.64
C VAL A 87 -0.49 -10.40 -9.08
N LEU A 88 -1.35 -9.40 -9.30
CA LEU A 88 -2.73 -9.64 -9.75
C LEU A 88 -2.77 -10.33 -11.12
N LYS A 89 -1.91 -9.91 -12.06
CA LYS A 89 -1.81 -10.52 -13.39
C LYS A 89 -1.45 -12.01 -13.31
N ARG A 90 -0.52 -12.39 -12.41
CA ARG A 90 -0.19 -13.81 -12.14
C ARG A 90 -1.36 -14.61 -11.57
N ASN A 91 -2.34 -13.94 -10.96
CA ASN A 91 -3.55 -14.54 -10.40
C ASN A 91 -4.78 -14.35 -11.32
N GLY A 92 -4.58 -14.04 -12.61
CA GLY A 92 -5.65 -13.95 -13.60
C GLY A 92 -6.40 -12.62 -13.65
N ILE A 93 -5.96 -11.59 -12.90
CA ILE A 93 -6.58 -10.26 -12.88
C ILE A 93 -5.69 -9.27 -13.61
N SER A 94 -6.15 -8.78 -14.77
CA SER A 94 -5.45 -7.74 -15.53
C SER A 94 -6.03 -6.36 -15.24
N LEU A 95 -5.14 -5.40 -14.99
CA LEU A 95 -5.50 -3.98 -14.83
C LEU A 95 -4.82 -3.16 -15.95
N PRO A 96 -5.43 -2.06 -16.42
CA PRO A 96 -4.80 -1.18 -17.40
C PRO A 96 -3.44 -0.66 -16.91
N SER A 97 -2.52 -0.39 -17.84
CA SER A 97 -1.25 0.27 -17.52
C SER A 97 -1.49 1.65 -16.90
N CYS A 98 -0.58 2.10 -16.03
CA CYS A 98 -0.57 3.47 -15.52
C CYS A 98 0.68 4.24 -15.98
N LEU A 99 0.64 5.56 -15.79
CA LEU A 99 1.71 6.49 -16.13
C LEU A 99 3.09 6.05 -15.60
N TYR A 100 3.13 5.48 -14.39
CA TYR A 100 4.37 4.97 -13.81
C TYR A 100 4.96 3.81 -14.63
N GLU A 101 4.13 2.86 -15.07
CA GLU A 101 4.56 1.72 -15.87
C GLU A 101 4.97 2.15 -17.29
N SER A 102 4.27 3.13 -17.87
CA SER A 102 4.57 3.68 -19.20
C SER A 102 5.86 4.48 -19.23
N ASN A 103 6.14 5.30 -18.21
CA ASN A 103 7.35 6.12 -18.14
C ASN A 103 8.58 5.36 -17.66
N LEU A 104 8.42 4.19 -17.01
CA LEU A 104 9.56 3.33 -16.67
C LEU A 104 10.26 2.76 -17.93
N MET A 105 9.57 2.74 -19.06
CA MET A 105 10.10 2.31 -20.36
C MET A 105 10.97 3.38 -21.06
N LEU A 106 11.19 4.54 -20.43
CA LEU A 106 12.07 5.62 -20.92
C LEU A 106 13.43 5.67 -20.20
N LYS A 107 13.87 4.56 -19.61
CA LYS A 107 15.24 4.38 -19.12
C LYS A 107 15.99 3.35 -19.94
#